data_AF-A0A1I6RZB8-F1
#
_entry.id   AF-A0A1I6RZB8-F1
#
_cell.length_a   1.000
_cell.length_b   1.000
_cell.length_c   1.000
_cell.angle_alpha   90.00
_cell.angle_beta   90.00
_cell.angle_gamma   90.00
#
_symmetry.space_group_name_H-M   'P 1'
#
loop_
_entity.id
_entity.type
_entity.pdbx_description
1 polymer ?
#
loop_
_entity_poly.entity_id
_entity_poly.type
_entity_poly.pdbx_seq_one_letter_code
_entity_poly.pdbx_strand_id
1 'polypeptide(L)'
;MTEAWTYESAAAFWRRTRSNPEPAWADFEAAERRLLDHAPRTAEEAAQVLAVLVDQGADRRSDGRDVEAVSRVRRFLLQLARLEAAAAGSLRDVA
;
A
#
# COMPACT_ATOMS: atom_id res chain seq x y z
N MET A 1 24.49 -5.84 6.46
CA MET A 1 23.69 -4.88 7.27
C MET A 1 22.43 -4.60 6.48
N THR A 2 21.32 -5.22 6.85
CA THR A 2 20.01 -4.98 6.21
C THR A 2 19.57 -3.61 6.69
N GLU A 3 19.74 -2.57 5.87
CA GLU A 3 19.13 -1.27 6.17
C GLU A 3 17.63 -1.51 6.38
N ALA A 4 17.10 -1.02 7.51
CA ALA A 4 15.69 -1.16 7.81
C ALA A 4 14.91 -0.34 6.78
N TRP A 5 14.22 -1.01 5.86
CA TRP A 5 13.37 -0.36 4.85
C TRP A 5 12.33 0.55 5.54
N THR A 6 12.37 1.85 5.23
CA THR A 6 11.23 2.73 5.50
C THR A 6 10.17 2.52 4.42
N TYR A 7 8.97 3.03 4.64
CA TYR A 7 7.95 3.01 3.59
C TYR A 7 8.44 3.78 2.35
N GLU A 8 9.03 4.95 2.55
CA GLU A 8 9.49 5.85 1.50
C GLU A 8 10.61 5.22 0.68
N SER A 9 11.60 4.61 1.33
CA SER A 9 12.71 3.95 0.63
C SER A 9 12.24 2.70 -0.12
N ALA A 10 11.34 1.92 0.47
CA ALA A 10 10.75 0.75 -0.18
C ALA A 10 9.90 1.15 -1.40
N ALA A 11 9.05 2.17 -1.28
CA ALA A 11 8.21 2.64 -2.37
C ALA A 11 9.05 3.20 -3.53
N ALA A 12 10.07 4.01 -3.20
CA ALA A 12 10.99 4.55 -4.21
C ALA A 12 11.78 3.45 -4.91
N PHE A 13 12.27 2.45 -4.17
CA PHE A 13 12.96 1.31 -4.74
C PHE A 13 12.04 0.49 -5.64
N TRP A 14 10.89 0.04 -5.13
CA TRP A 14 9.94 -0.79 -5.84
C TRP A 14 9.49 -0.15 -7.16
N ARG A 15 9.15 1.14 -7.16
CA ARG A 15 8.73 1.86 -8.39
C ARG A 15 9.80 1.87 -9.47
N ARG A 16 11.08 1.95 -9.10
CA ARG A 16 12.20 1.94 -10.06
C ARG A 16 12.50 0.54 -10.60
N THR A 17 12.27 -0.47 -9.77
CA THR A 17 12.76 -1.84 -10.02
C THR A 17 11.66 -2.78 -10.56
N ARG A 18 10.37 -2.47 -10.39
CA ARG A 18 9.22 -3.32 -10.76
C ARG A 18 9.20 -3.83 -12.21
N SER A 19 9.81 -3.11 -13.15
CA SER A 19 9.85 -3.52 -14.56
C SER A 19 10.98 -4.52 -14.88
N ASN A 20 12.02 -4.57 -14.05
CA ASN A 20 13.14 -5.50 -14.19
C ASN A 20 13.78 -5.81 -12.83
N PRO A 21 13.15 -6.69 -12.02
CA PRO A 21 13.59 -6.96 -10.66
C PRO A 21 14.71 -8.00 -10.54
N GLU A 22 15.02 -8.76 -11.60
CA GLU A 22 16.01 -9.86 -11.58
C GLU A 22 17.37 -9.48 -10.96
N PRO A 23 17.96 -8.31 -11.25
CA PRO A 23 19.28 -7.95 -10.71
C PRO A 23 19.28 -7.68 -9.21
N ALA A 24 18.12 -7.44 -8.61
CA ALA A 24 17.98 -7.06 -7.20
C ALA A 24 16.78 -7.76 -6.55
N TRP A 25 16.53 -9.01 -6.91
CA TRP A 25 15.31 -9.73 -6.54
C TRP A 25 15.09 -9.81 -5.02
N ALA A 26 16.16 -10.05 -4.25
CA ALA A 26 16.08 -10.12 -2.79
C ALA A 26 15.63 -8.78 -2.16
N ASP A 27 16.17 -7.66 -2.66
CA ASP A 27 15.80 -6.32 -2.20
C ASP A 27 14.39 -5.93 -2.68
N PHE A 28 14.02 -6.36 -3.89
CA PHE A 28 12.67 -6.20 -4.44
C PHE A 28 11.64 -6.90 -3.57
N GLU A 29 11.85 -8.18 -3.25
CA GLU A 29 10.99 -8.91 -2.33
C GLU A 29 10.92 -8.27 -0.93
N ALA A 30 12.06 -7.79 -0.40
CA ALA A 30 12.09 -7.13 0.91
C ALA A 30 11.29 -5.81 0.90
N ALA A 31 11.44 -5.02 -0.15
CA ALA A 31 10.67 -3.80 -0.35
C ALA A 31 9.18 -4.09 -0.50
N GLU A 32 8.80 -5.10 -1.27
CA GLU A 32 7.39 -5.53 -1.41
C GLU A 32 6.78 -5.93 -0.07
N ARG A 33 7.46 -6.80 0.68
CA ARG A 33 7.00 -7.22 2.01
C ARG A 33 6.80 -6.01 2.91
N ARG A 34 7.71 -5.03 2.86
CA ARG A 34 7.59 -3.80 3.64
C ARG A 34 6.37 -2.98 3.24
N LEU A 35 6.08 -2.87 1.94
CA LEU A 35 4.93 -2.16 1.41
C LEU A 35 3.60 -2.85 1.76
N LEU A 36 3.54 -4.17 1.70
CA LEU A 36 2.34 -4.94 2.08
C LEU A 36 2.05 -4.87 3.60
N ASP A 37 3.09 -4.79 4.42
CA ASP A 37 2.96 -4.61 5.87
C ASP A 37 2.58 -3.17 6.26
N HIS A 38 2.66 -2.21 5.33
CA HIS A 38 2.38 -0.81 5.60
C HIS A 38 0.88 -0.57 5.80
N ALA A 39 0.54 0.27 6.79
CA ALA A 39 -0.82 0.74 7.02
C ALA A 39 -0.98 2.14 6.38
N PRO A 40 -1.76 2.28 5.29
CA PRO A 40 -1.90 3.55 4.60
C PRO A 40 -2.53 4.63 5.49
N ARG A 41 -1.94 5.83 5.43
CA ARG A 41 -2.42 7.06 6.08
C ARG A 41 -2.91 8.08 5.07
N THR A 42 -2.57 7.92 3.80
CA THR A 42 -2.99 8.78 2.69
C THR A 42 -3.52 7.96 1.53
N ALA A 43 -4.27 8.60 0.63
CA ALA A 43 -4.77 7.97 -0.59
C ALA A 43 -3.63 7.52 -1.51
N GLU A 44 -2.53 8.27 -1.56
CA GLU A 44 -1.33 7.90 -2.32
C GLU A 44 -0.67 6.63 -1.76
N GLU A 45 -0.55 6.52 -0.43
CA GLU A 45 -0.04 5.30 0.20
C GLU A 45 -0.94 4.09 -0.09
N ALA A 46 -2.27 4.27 -0.03
CA ALA A 46 -3.21 3.20 -0.34
C ALA A 46 -3.12 2.77 -1.81
N ALA A 47 -2.99 3.72 -2.73
CA ALA A 47 -2.81 3.46 -4.16
C ALA A 47 -1.49 2.72 -4.43
N GLN A 48 -0.40 3.07 -3.73
CA GLN A 48 0.88 2.39 -3.85
C GLN A 48 0.80 0.92 -3.39
N VAL A 49 0.12 0.63 -2.28
CA VAL A 49 -0.09 -0.75 -1.82
C VAL A 49 -0.94 -1.54 -2.82
N LEU A 50 -2.00 -0.93 -3.37
CA LEU A 50 -2.80 -1.55 -4.42
C LEU A 50 -1.99 -1.85 -5.68
N ALA A 51 -1.08 -0.95 -6.08
CA ALA A 51 -0.21 -1.18 -7.23
C ALA A 51 0.69 -2.41 -7.03
N VAL A 52 1.24 -2.62 -5.82
CA VAL A 52 2.00 -3.83 -5.50
C VAL A 52 1.12 -5.08 -5.64
N LEU A 53 -0.07 -5.06 -5.04
CA LEU A 53 -1.01 -6.19 -5.09
C LEU A 53 -1.44 -6.56 -6.52
N VAL A 54 -1.60 -5.55 -7.39
CA VAL A 54 -1.96 -5.76 -8.80
C VAL A 54 -0.79 -6.33 -9.59
N ASP A 55 0.40 -5.75 -9.43
CA ASP A 55 1.61 -6.17 -10.13
C ASP A 55 2.06 -7.58 -9.74
N GLN A 56 1.82 -8.00 -8.48
CA GLN A 56 2.08 -9.36 -8.03
C GLN A 56 1.17 -10.42 -8.68
N GLY A 57 0.15 -10.01 -9.44
CA GLY A 57 -0.63 -10.81 -10.39
C GLY A 57 -0.61 -12.33 -10.19
N ALA A 58 -1.65 -12.88 -9.56
CA ALA A 58 -1.94 -14.32 -9.42
C ALA A 58 -0.87 -15.22 -8.76
N ASP A 59 0.34 -14.73 -8.46
CA ASP A 59 1.39 -15.51 -7.78
C ASP A 59 1.03 -15.83 -6.32
N ARG A 60 -0.03 -15.18 -5.80
CA ARG A 60 -0.73 -15.44 -4.52
C ARG A 60 0.21 -16.00 -3.46
N ARG A 61 1.08 -15.14 -2.91
CA ARG A 61 1.97 -15.55 -1.82
C ARG A 61 1.13 -16.21 -0.74
N SER A 62 1.47 -17.44 -0.40
CA SER A 62 0.69 -18.26 0.55
C SER A 62 0.88 -17.83 2.00
N ASP A 63 1.60 -16.73 2.25
CA ASP A 63 1.90 -16.21 3.59
C ASP A 63 0.79 -15.28 4.15
N GLY A 64 -0.25 -14.99 3.35
CA GLY A 64 -1.42 -14.23 3.77
C GLY A 64 -1.23 -12.72 3.83
N ARG A 65 -0.04 -12.20 3.51
CA ARG A 65 0.25 -10.75 3.55
C ARG A 65 -0.64 -9.96 2.60
N ASP A 66 -0.95 -10.52 1.43
CA ASP A 66 -1.80 -9.87 0.42
C ASP A 66 -3.21 -9.61 0.99
N VAL A 67 -3.76 -10.59 1.72
CA VAL A 67 -5.08 -10.51 2.35
C VAL A 67 -5.09 -9.45 3.45
N GLU A 68 -4.04 -9.41 4.27
CA GLU A 68 -3.90 -8.39 5.30
C GLU A 68 -3.72 -6.99 4.70
N ALA A 69 -2.92 -6.85 3.64
CA ALA A 69 -2.71 -5.60 2.92
C ALA A 69 -4.04 -5.07 2.33
N VAL A 70 -4.81 -5.93 1.66
CA VAL A 70 -6.16 -5.59 1.18
C VAL A 70 -7.07 -5.16 2.33
N SER A 71 -6.99 -5.83 3.48
CA SER A 71 -7.79 -5.49 4.66
C SER A 71 -7.41 -4.12 5.23
N ARG A 72 -6.12 -3.78 5.27
CA ARG A 72 -5.61 -2.46 5.69
C ARG A 72 -6.08 -1.36 4.74
N VAL A 73 -5.94 -1.57 3.43
CA VAL A 73 -6.43 -0.63 2.40
C VAL A 73 -7.94 -0.43 2.52
N ARG A 74 -8.72 -1.52 2.64
CA ARG A 74 -10.17 -1.44 2.82
C ARG A 74 -10.55 -0.61 4.06
N ARG A 75 -9.86 -0.80 5.17
CA ARG A 75 -10.11 -0.03 6.41
C ARG A 75 -9.84 1.46 6.19
N PHE A 76 -8.72 1.79 5.53
CA PHE A 76 -8.40 3.18 5.19
C PHE A 76 -9.48 3.81 4.31
N LEU A 77 -9.92 3.13 3.25
CA LEU A 77 -10.97 3.65 2.35
C LEU A 77 -12.31 3.86 3.06
N LEU A 78 -12.70 2.94 3.95
CA LEU A 78 -13.90 3.11 4.77
C LEU A 78 -13.81 4.31 5.72
N GLN A 79 -12.63 4.56 6.29
CA GLN A 79 -12.39 5.73 7.12
C GLN A 79 -12.47 7.02 6.28
N LEU A 80 -11.85 7.02 5.10
CA LEU A 80 -11.88 8.17 4.18
C LEU A 80 -13.32 8.52 3.78
N ALA A 81 -14.12 7.53 3.37
CA ALA A 81 -15.52 7.72 2.99
C ALA A 81 -16.37 8.28 4.15
N ARG A 82 -16.09 7.87 5.40
CA ARG A 82 -16.77 8.42 6.59
C ARG A 82 -16.41 9.89 6.84
N LEU A 83 -15.15 10.26 6.65
CA LEU A 83 -14.69 11.65 6.81
C LEU A 83 -15.31 12.55 5.73
N GLU A 84 -15.38 12.07 4.49
CA GLU A 84 -16.04 12.78 3.38
C GLU A 84 -17.54 12.98 3.65
N ALA A 85 -18.23 11.93 4.13
CA ALA A 85 -19.65 12.02 4.49
C ALA A 85 -19.90 13.00 5.64
N ALA A 86 -19.04 13.02 6.66
CA ALA A 86 -19.13 13.96 7.78
C ALA A 86 -18.90 15.41 7.33
N ALA A 87 -17.91 15.64 6.47
CA ALA A 87 -17.66 16.96 5.88
C ALA A 87 -18.84 17.44 5.03
N ALA A 88 -19.43 16.55 4.22
CA ALA A 88 -20.60 16.87 3.40
C ALA A 88 -21.87 17.13 4.24
N GLY A 89 -22.06 16.42 5.35
CA GLY A 89 -23.15 16.66 6.30
C GLY A 89 -23.02 18.00 7.03
N SER A 90 -21.81 18.34 7.48
CA SER A 90 -21.52 19.60 8.16
C SER A 90 -21.78 20.84 7.30
N LEU A 91 -21.72 20.73 5.97
CA LEU A 91 -22.02 21.83 5.04
C LEU A 91 -23.52 22.02 4.79
N ARG A 92 -24.35 20.98 5.03
CA ARG A 92 -25.80 21.05 4.85
C ARG A 92 -26.53 21.64 6.05
N ASP A 93 -25.96 21.55 7.24
CA ASP A 93 -26.55 22.09 8.48
C ASP A 93 -26.26 23.59 8.70
N VAL A 94 -25.47 24.22 7.83
CA VAL A 94 -25.09 25.65 7.92
C VAL A 94 -25.75 26.51 6.82
N ALA A 95 -26.51 25.90 5.91
CA ALA A 95 -27.26 26.57 4.84
C ALA A 95 -28.75 26.65 5.17
#